data_AF-A0A661JHB4-F1
#
_entry.id   AF-A0A661JHB4-F1
#
_cell.length_a   1.000
_cell.length_b   1.000
_cell.length_c   1.000
_cell.angle_alpha   90.00
_cell.angle_beta   90.00
_cell.angle_gamma   90.00
#
_symmetry.space_group_name_H-M   'P 1'
#
loop_
_entity.id
_entity.type
_entity.pdbx_description
1 polymer ?
#
loop_
_entity_poly.entity_id
_entity_poly.type
_entity_poly.pdbx_seq_one_letter_code
_entity_poly.pdbx_strand_id
1 'polypeptide(L)'
;MEKTLYFHVESLHIGEPQTSKSITMFPISVDWPYTKDYLILDEALDKGLLEIREIDKEGSVPELVAITKSDIPVLLFAGQELIGAKQNRMLNTTVLLPSRSKTVIDVSCVEQGRWSYTDKRFSSGGMVMQSLRESVVMESADALRREGRPKANQG
;
A
#
# COMPACT_ATOMS: atom_id res chain seq x y z
N MET A 1 6.34 -21.58 -16.92
CA MET A 1 5.76 -20.75 -15.84
C MET A 1 5.20 -21.61 -14.72
N GLU A 2 4.30 -22.57 -14.98
CA GLU A 2 3.77 -23.51 -13.96
C GLU A 2 4.86 -24.26 -13.18
N LYS A 3 5.81 -24.92 -13.87
CA LYS A 3 6.86 -25.73 -13.21
C LYS A 3 7.74 -24.95 -12.24
N THR A 4 7.96 -23.66 -12.49
CA THR A 4 8.75 -22.79 -11.62
C THR A 4 7.99 -22.48 -10.34
N LEU A 5 6.68 -22.22 -10.42
CA LEU A 5 5.86 -21.96 -9.24
C LEU A 5 5.77 -23.20 -8.34
N TYR A 6 5.53 -24.37 -8.91
CA TYR A 6 5.50 -25.65 -8.17
C TYR A 6 6.81 -25.89 -7.42
N PHE A 7 7.96 -25.74 -8.10
CA PHE A 7 9.27 -25.91 -7.48
C PHE A 7 9.43 -25.03 -6.24
N HIS A 8 9.11 -23.73 -6.33
CA HIS A 8 9.27 -22.81 -5.20
C HIS A 8 8.32 -23.14 -4.04
N VAL A 9 7.06 -23.52 -4.35
CA VAL A 9 6.09 -23.89 -3.31
C VAL A 9 6.50 -25.19 -2.60
N GLU A 10 7.00 -26.19 -3.34
CA GLU A 10 7.47 -27.46 -2.76
C GLU A 10 8.69 -27.29 -1.85
N SER A 11 9.53 -26.28 -2.11
CA SER A 11 10.70 -25.98 -1.28
C SER A 11 10.39 -25.10 -0.06
N LEU A 12 9.13 -24.72 0.19
CA LEU A 12 8.73 -24.01 1.40
C LEU A 12 8.80 -24.96 2.60
N HIS A 13 9.56 -24.58 3.62
CA HIS A 13 9.61 -25.30 4.89
C HIS A 13 8.83 -24.54 5.94
N ILE A 14 7.78 -25.17 6.48
CA ILE A 14 7.04 -24.68 7.63
C ILE A 14 7.81 -25.11 8.89
N GLY A 15 8.30 -24.15 9.64
CA GLY A 15 9.00 -24.38 10.90
C GLY A 15 8.05 -24.67 12.06
N GLU A 16 8.63 -25.00 13.21
CA GLU A 16 7.88 -25.26 14.44
C GLU A 16 7.02 -24.05 14.86
N PRO A 17 5.80 -24.27 15.36
CA PRO A 17 4.92 -23.20 15.83
C PRO A 17 5.56 -22.44 17.00
N GLN A 18 5.58 -21.12 16.91
CA GLN A 18 6.01 -20.22 17.96
C GLN A 18 4.79 -19.57 18.60
N THR A 19 4.47 -19.96 19.84
CA THR A 19 3.31 -19.43 20.57
C THR A 19 3.73 -18.42 21.63
N SER A 20 3.07 -17.26 21.63
CA SER A 20 3.14 -16.25 22.68
C SER A 20 1.73 -15.77 23.03
N LYS A 21 1.29 -16.05 24.26
CA LYS A 21 -0.10 -15.81 24.71
C LYS A 21 -1.10 -16.43 23.73
N SER A 22 -2.01 -15.63 23.18
CA SER A 22 -3.06 -16.07 22.26
C SER A 22 -2.64 -16.02 20.79
N ILE A 23 -1.35 -15.82 20.48
CA ILE A 23 -0.82 -15.73 19.13
C ILE A 23 0.13 -16.91 18.89
N THR A 24 -0.09 -17.64 17.79
CA THR A 24 0.82 -18.68 17.30
C THR A 24 1.28 -18.33 15.90
N MET A 25 2.59 -18.31 15.68
CA MET A 25 3.23 -18.04 14.39
C MET A 25 3.82 -19.33 13.84
N PHE A 26 3.62 -19.59 12.55
CA PHE A 26 4.26 -20.69 11.82
C PHE A 26 5.29 -20.08 10.88
N PRO A 27 6.59 -20.15 11.20
CA PRO A 27 7.63 -19.60 10.33
C PRO A 27 7.63 -20.32 8.98
N ILE A 28 7.75 -19.56 7.89
CA ILE A 28 7.95 -20.12 6.55
C ILE A 28 9.37 -19.75 6.12
N SER A 29 10.16 -20.75 5.76
CA SER A 29 11.56 -20.60 5.35
C SER A 29 11.80 -21.23 3.98
N VAL A 30 12.84 -20.74 3.31
CA VAL A 30 13.12 -21.02 1.90
C VAL A 30 14.63 -21.10 1.70
N ASP A 31 15.08 -22.04 0.87
CA ASP A 31 16.51 -22.27 0.61
C ASP A 31 17.01 -21.58 -0.68
N TRP A 32 16.18 -20.74 -1.31
CA TRP A 32 16.57 -19.94 -2.46
C TRP A 32 16.92 -18.51 -2.06
N PRO A 33 17.87 -17.87 -2.78
CA PRO A 33 18.21 -16.48 -2.53
C PRO A 33 16.97 -15.59 -2.75
N TYR A 34 16.61 -14.84 -1.71
CA TYR A 34 15.58 -13.82 -1.78
C TYR A 34 16.23 -12.46 -1.97
N THR A 35 15.98 -11.82 -3.11
CA THR A 35 16.28 -10.39 -3.31
C THR A 35 14.99 -9.61 -3.29
N LYS A 36 14.95 -8.58 -2.44
CA LYS A 36 13.86 -7.62 -2.42
C LYS A 36 14.08 -6.62 -3.56
N ASP A 37 13.45 -6.87 -4.70
CA ASP A 37 13.62 -6.05 -5.90
C ASP A 37 12.68 -4.83 -5.94
N TYR A 38 12.24 -4.34 -4.77
CA TYR A 38 11.37 -3.17 -4.62
C TYR A 38 11.62 -2.45 -3.29
N LEU A 39 11.28 -1.16 -3.23
CA LEU A 39 11.18 -0.41 -1.97
C LEU A 39 9.76 -0.48 -1.43
N ILE A 40 9.57 -0.35 -0.13
CA ILE A 40 8.23 -0.12 0.47
C ILE A 40 7.99 1.37 0.71
N LEU A 41 6.74 1.77 0.98
CA LEU A 41 6.31 3.16 1.19
C LEU A 41 7.30 3.97 2.05
N ASP A 42 7.56 3.50 3.27
CA ASP A 42 8.39 4.22 4.25
C ASP A 42 9.83 4.40 3.75
N GLU A 43 10.45 3.31 3.28
CA GLU A 43 11.81 3.34 2.72
C GLU A 43 11.93 4.31 1.54
N ALA A 44 10.92 4.37 0.68
CA ALA A 44 10.95 5.21 -0.52
C ALA A 44 10.71 6.68 -0.19
N LEU A 45 9.80 6.99 0.75
CA LEU A 45 9.57 8.34 1.25
C LEU A 45 10.81 8.87 2.00
N ASP A 46 11.38 8.08 2.90
CA ASP A 46 12.54 8.46 3.71
C ASP A 46 13.77 8.76 2.84
N LYS A 47 13.96 8.01 1.76
CA LYS A 47 15.03 8.24 0.78
C LYS A 47 14.73 9.37 -0.21
N GLY A 48 13.54 9.98 -0.16
CA GLY A 48 13.09 10.99 -1.13
C GLY A 48 12.91 10.44 -2.56
N LEU A 49 12.81 9.11 -2.70
CA LEU A 49 12.63 8.39 -3.96
C LEU A 49 11.16 8.21 -4.36
N LEU A 50 10.25 8.48 -3.44
CA LEU A 50 8.82 8.56 -3.69
C LEU A 50 8.31 9.93 -3.24
N GLU A 51 7.42 10.50 -4.03
CA GLU A 51 6.69 11.70 -3.66
C GLU A 51 5.20 11.51 -3.97
N ILE A 52 4.33 11.75 -2.99
CA ILE A 52 2.88 11.67 -3.15
C ILE A 52 2.29 13.07 -2.98
N ARG A 53 1.37 13.45 -3.88
CA ARG A 53 0.72 14.76 -3.90
C ARG A 53 -0.75 14.64 -4.30
N GLU A 54 -1.54 15.68 -4.02
CA GLU A 54 -2.84 15.88 -4.65
C GLU A 54 -2.68 16.14 -6.15
N ILE A 55 -3.65 15.71 -6.96
CA ILE A 55 -3.61 15.91 -8.43
C ILE A 55 -3.73 17.38 -8.80
N ASP A 56 -4.57 18.13 -8.07
CA ASP A 56 -4.81 19.55 -8.25
C ASP A 56 -4.85 20.29 -6.90
N LYS A 57 -4.96 21.62 -6.97
CA LYS A 57 -5.03 22.49 -5.78
C LYS A 57 -6.41 22.51 -5.14
N GLU A 58 -7.44 22.02 -5.82
CA GLU A 58 -8.80 21.93 -5.27
C GLU A 58 -8.90 20.71 -4.35
N GLY A 59 -8.03 19.72 -4.55
CA GLY A 59 -7.98 18.47 -3.82
C GLY A 59 -9.05 17.55 -4.38
N SER A 60 -8.68 16.66 -5.30
CA SER A 60 -9.58 15.63 -5.77
C SER A 60 -9.58 14.43 -4.83
N VAL A 61 -10.77 14.01 -4.39
CA VAL A 61 -11.03 12.67 -3.87
C VAL A 61 -11.71 11.93 -5.03
N PRO A 62 -11.33 10.68 -5.35
CA PRO A 62 -10.57 9.72 -4.55
C PRO A 62 -9.11 9.51 -4.99
N GLU A 63 -8.47 10.46 -5.67
CA GLU A 63 -7.22 10.18 -6.38
C GLU A 63 -6.03 11.03 -5.87
N LEU A 64 -4.87 10.39 -5.71
CA LEU A 64 -3.58 11.06 -5.52
C LEU A 64 -2.64 10.71 -6.65
N VAL A 65 -1.56 11.48 -6.78
CA VAL A 65 -0.47 11.17 -7.71
C VAL A 65 0.79 10.78 -6.96
N ALA A 66 1.30 9.59 -7.26
CA ALA A 66 2.57 9.07 -6.79
C ALA A 66 3.63 9.23 -7.88
N ILE A 67 4.77 9.80 -7.53
CA ILE A 67 5.91 10.05 -8.41
C ILE A 67 7.10 9.27 -7.87
N THR A 68 7.53 8.23 -8.57
CA THR A 68 8.71 7.45 -8.23
C THR A 68 9.94 7.99 -8.97
N LYS A 69 11.04 8.18 -8.25
CA LYS A 69 12.38 8.50 -8.77
C LYS A 69 13.34 7.32 -8.64
N SER A 70 12.90 6.26 -7.93
CA SER A 70 13.64 5.01 -7.75
C SER A 70 13.87 4.29 -9.07
N ASP A 71 15.03 3.63 -9.18
CA ASP A 71 15.40 2.73 -10.27
C ASP A 71 14.76 1.35 -10.15
N ILE A 72 14.22 1.02 -8.97
CA ILE A 72 13.42 -0.19 -8.72
C ILE A 72 11.98 0.18 -8.36
N PRO A 73 11.00 -0.72 -8.58
CA PRO A 73 9.61 -0.50 -8.19
C PRO A 73 9.41 -0.12 -6.71
N VAL A 74 8.28 0.51 -6.42
CA VAL A 74 7.88 0.84 -5.04
C VAL A 74 6.53 0.20 -4.74
N LEU A 75 6.49 -0.68 -3.73
CA LEU A 75 5.29 -1.37 -3.27
C LEU A 75 4.61 -0.58 -2.16
N LEU A 76 3.35 -0.22 -2.38
CA LEU A 76 2.48 0.40 -1.37
C LEU A 76 1.38 -0.60 -1.00
N PHE A 77 1.13 -0.79 0.30
CA PHE A 77 0.15 -1.75 0.80
C PHE A 77 -1.20 -1.09 1.05
N ALA A 78 -2.27 -1.84 0.78
CA ALA A 78 -3.62 -1.45 1.14
C ALA A 78 -3.73 -1.21 2.65
N GLY A 79 -4.42 -0.14 3.06
CA GLY A 79 -4.60 0.18 4.47
C GLY A 79 -3.49 1.02 5.11
N GLN A 80 -2.43 1.36 4.38
CA GLN A 80 -1.45 2.32 4.90
C GLN A 80 -2.03 3.73 4.87
N GLU A 81 -1.72 4.50 5.91
CA GLU A 81 -2.09 5.90 6.05
C GLU A 81 -1.02 6.81 5.41
N LEU A 82 -1.51 7.81 4.69
CA LEU A 82 -0.76 8.92 4.12
C LEU A 82 -1.19 10.18 4.87
N ILE A 83 -0.27 10.76 5.64
CA ILE A 83 -0.49 11.92 6.49
C ILE A 83 -0.04 13.19 5.76
N GLY A 84 -0.87 14.24 5.75
CA GLY A 84 -0.50 15.54 5.19
C GLY A 84 -1.58 16.16 4.32
N ALA A 85 -1.18 16.97 3.34
CA ALA A 85 -2.07 17.67 2.40
C ALA A 85 -3.24 18.38 3.10
N LYS A 86 -4.41 18.42 2.45
CA LYS A 86 -5.64 18.92 3.04
C LYS A 86 -6.29 17.93 4.01
N GLN A 87 -6.06 16.63 3.76
CA GLN A 87 -6.59 15.52 4.55
C GLN A 87 -5.67 14.33 4.51
N ASN A 88 -5.65 13.55 5.60
CA ASN A 88 -5.04 12.23 5.60
C ASN A 88 -5.83 11.27 4.71
N ARG A 89 -5.12 10.33 4.09
CA ARG A 89 -5.68 9.37 3.14
C ARG A 89 -5.23 7.96 3.48
N MET A 90 -6.04 6.96 3.14
CA MET A 90 -5.68 5.55 3.18
C MET A 90 -5.57 5.00 1.77
N LEU A 91 -4.56 4.19 1.50
CA LEU A 91 -4.49 3.42 0.26
C LEU A 91 -5.60 2.36 0.21
N ASN A 92 -6.39 2.37 -0.87
CA ASN A 92 -7.50 1.44 -1.07
C ASN A 92 -7.04 0.03 -1.43
N THR A 93 -5.93 -0.07 -2.17
CA THR A 93 -5.38 -1.33 -2.65
C THR A 93 -3.87 -1.35 -2.56
N THR A 94 -3.31 -2.55 -2.65
CA THR A 94 -1.88 -2.75 -2.81
C THR A 94 -1.50 -2.45 -4.25
N VAL A 95 -0.54 -1.54 -4.44
CA VAL A 95 -0.07 -1.11 -5.75
C VAL A 95 1.44 -1.22 -5.84
N LEU A 96 1.93 -1.83 -6.92
CA LEU A 96 3.34 -1.82 -7.29
C LEU A 96 3.58 -0.70 -8.30
N LEU A 97 4.17 0.39 -7.83
CA LEU A 97 4.51 1.53 -8.68
C LEU A 97 5.75 1.17 -9.52
N PRO A 98 5.72 1.37 -10.85
CA PRO A 98 6.90 1.19 -11.67
C PRO A 98 8.06 2.10 -11.25
N SER A 99 9.27 1.73 -11.62
CA SER A 99 10.44 2.61 -11.50
C SER A 99 10.27 3.86 -12.36
N ARG A 100 10.75 5.02 -11.89
CA ARG A 100 10.76 6.29 -12.63
C ARG A 100 9.43 6.65 -13.30
N SER A 101 8.32 6.54 -12.57
CA SER A 101 6.97 6.71 -13.09
C SER A 101 6.17 7.79 -12.38
N LYS A 102 5.06 8.17 -13.01
CA LYS A 102 3.99 8.96 -12.41
C LYS A 102 2.71 8.14 -12.50
N THR A 103 2.12 7.81 -11.36
CA THR A 103 0.98 6.89 -11.26
C THR A 103 -0.11 7.52 -10.42
N VAL A 104 -1.35 7.48 -10.91
CA VAL A 104 -2.53 7.86 -10.13
C VAL A 104 -2.92 6.68 -9.25
N ILE A 105 -3.16 6.93 -7.97
CA ILE A 105 -3.54 5.93 -6.98
C ILE A 105 -4.88 6.30 -6.34
N ASP A 106 -5.75 5.30 -6.19
CA ASP A 106 -7.04 5.46 -5.50
C ASP A 106 -6.83 5.39 -3.98
N VAL A 107 -7.43 6.34 -3.27
CA VAL A 107 -7.36 6.48 -1.81
C VAL A 107 -8.70 6.82 -1.20
N SER A 108 -8.83 6.58 0.10
CA SER A 108 -9.99 6.98 0.90
C SER A 108 -9.62 7.99 1.98
N CYS A 109 -10.49 8.98 2.24
CA CYS A 109 -10.27 9.92 3.34
C CYS A 109 -10.45 9.22 4.68
N VAL A 110 -9.57 9.52 5.64
CA VAL A 110 -9.60 8.90 6.99
C VAL A 110 -9.95 9.88 8.11
N GLU A 111 -10.18 11.14 7.78
CA GLU A 111 -10.52 12.19 8.74
C GLU A 111 -11.67 13.07 8.23
N GLN A 112 -12.57 13.43 9.14
CA GLN A 112 -13.62 14.40 8.86
C GLN A 112 -13.18 15.81 9.30
N GLY A 113 -13.50 16.81 8.49
CA GLY A 113 -13.55 18.21 8.94
C GLY A 113 -12.29 19.07 8.71
N ARG A 114 -11.13 18.51 8.37
CA ARG A 114 -9.99 19.31 7.92
C ARG A 114 -10.03 19.48 6.41
N TRP A 115 -9.92 20.72 5.93
CA TRP A 115 -9.81 21.05 4.49
C TRP A 115 -8.82 22.20 4.27
N SER A 116 -7.72 22.17 5.02
CA SER A 116 -6.66 23.16 4.99
C SER A 116 -5.31 22.46 4.94
N TYR A 117 -4.37 23.06 4.21
CA TYR A 117 -3.04 22.49 4.03
C TYR A 117 -2.24 22.52 5.32
N THR A 118 -1.63 21.38 5.65
CA THR A 118 -0.55 21.31 6.64
C THR A 118 0.82 21.21 5.94
N ASP A 119 0.89 20.42 4.86
CA ASP A 119 2.03 20.33 3.94
C ASP A 119 1.47 20.08 2.52
N LYS A 120 2.27 20.27 1.47
CA LYS A 120 1.91 19.90 0.08
C LYS A 120 2.20 18.42 -0.23
N ARG A 121 3.01 17.77 0.61
CA ARG A 121 3.40 16.36 0.47
C ARG A 121 2.72 15.49 1.52
N PHE A 122 2.66 14.20 1.24
CA PHE A 122 2.28 13.19 2.21
C PHE A 122 3.50 12.50 2.82
N SER A 123 3.43 12.15 4.10
CA SER A 123 4.32 11.24 4.80
C SER A 123 3.59 9.93 5.16
N SER A 124 4.32 8.90 5.59
CA SER A 124 3.69 7.67 6.08
C SER A 124 3.16 7.83 7.51
N GLY A 125 1.95 7.32 7.76
CA GLY A 125 1.32 7.24 9.08
C GLY A 125 1.27 5.84 9.69
N GLY A 126 1.84 4.85 9.00
CA GLY A 126 1.69 3.44 9.37
C GLY A 126 0.39 2.84 8.84
N MET A 127 -0.23 1.94 9.61
CA MET A 127 -1.49 1.29 9.22
C MET A 127 -2.67 1.97 9.90
N VAL A 128 -3.76 2.21 9.16
CA VAL A 128 -5.00 2.68 9.78
C VAL A 128 -5.62 1.61 10.70
N MET A 129 -6.59 2.03 11.51
CA MET A 129 -7.35 1.14 12.39
C MET A 129 -7.98 -0.03 11.62
N GLN A 130 -7.95 -1.23 12.22
CA GLN A 130 -8.34 -2.47 11.56
C GLN A 130 -9.76 -2.46 10.99
N SER A 131 -10.73 -1.92 11.71
CA SER A 131 -12.14 -1.88 11.27
C SER A 131 -12.32 -1.07 9.98
N LEU A 132 -11.69 0.11 9.90
CA LEU A 132 -11.71 0.96 8.71
C LEU A 132 -10.94 0.33 7.55
N ARG A 133 -9.78 -0.28 7.84
CA ARG A 133 -8.99 -1.00 6.85
C ARG A 133 -9.81 -2.12 6.22
N GLU A 134 -10.49 -2.92 7.03
CA GLU A 134 -11.25 -4.07 6.57
C GLU A 134 -12.37 -3.66 5.61
N SER A 135 -13.19 -2.67 5.97
CA SER A 135 -14.29 -2.21 5.13
C SER A 135 -13.79 -1.67 3.78
N VAL A 136 -12.83 -0.75 3.80
CA VAL A 136 -12.34 -0.08 2.59
C VAL A 136 -11.59 -1.05 1.68
N VAL A 137 -10.77 -1.95 2.23
CA VAL A 137 -10.00 -2.92 1.43
C VAL A 137 -10.92 -3.97 0.80
N MET A 138 -11.93 -4.47 1.53
CA MET A 138 -12.89 -5.42 0.97
C MET A 138 -13.71 -4.80 -0.15
N GLU A 139 -14.27 -3.60 0.06
CA GLU A 139 -15.02 -2.89 -0.98
C GLU A 139 -14.17 -2.61 -2.22
N SER A 140 -12.92 -2.17 -2.02
CA SER A 140 -12.00 -1.88 -3.11
C SER A 140 -11.64 -3.15 -3.90
N ALA A 141 -11.49 -4.30 -3.22
CA ALA A 141 -11.24 -5.57 -3.88
C ALA A 141 -12.43 -6.03 -4.74
N ASP A 142 -13.66 -5.82 -4.25
CA ASP A 142 -14.88 -6.14 -5.00
C ASP A 142 -15.08 -5.22 -6.21
N ALA A 143 -14.84 -3.91 -6.05
CA ALA A 143 -14.86 -2.96 -7.16
C ALA A 143 -13.80 -3.31 -8.21
N LEU A 144 -12.59 -3.70 -7.79
CA LEU A 144 -11.54 -4.12 -8.72
C LEU A 144 -11.97 -5.33 -9.56
N ARG A 145 -12.65 -6.32 -8.96
CA ARG A 145 -13.17 -7.50 -9.68
C ARG A 145 -14.29 -7.14 -10.66
N ARG A 146 -15.17 -6.21 -10.29
CA ARG A 146 -16.36 -5.86 -11.09
C ARG A 146 -16.05 -4.85 -12.19
N GLU A 147 -15.18 -3.89 -11.91
CA GLU A 147 -15.01 -2.66 -12.71
C GLU A 147 -13.56 -2.42 -13.16
N GLY A 148 -12.61 -3.22 -12.68
CA GLY A 148 -11.19 -3.04 -12.98
C GLY A 148 -10.55 -1.83 -12.29
N ARG A 149 -11.22 -1.23 -11.29
CA ARG A 149 -10.68 -0.13 -10.48
C ARG A 149 -10.93 -0.34 -8.97
N PRO A 150 -9.94 -0.10 -8.11
CA PRO A 150 -10.02 -0.35 -6.68
C PRO A 150 -10.64 0.83 -5.91
N LYS A 151 -11.91 1.15 -6.21
CA LYS A 151 -12.64 2.22 -5.55
C LYS A 151 -13.45 1.68 -4.37
N ALA A 152 -13.33 2.32 -3.21
CA ALA A 152 -14.27 2.14 -2.11
C ALA A 152 -15.32 3.25 -2.13
N ASN A 153 -16.52 2.96 -1.61
CA ASN A 153 -17.54 3.98 -1.46
C ASN A 153 -17.18 4.85 -0.25
N GLN A 154 -17.07 6.16 -0.45
CA GLN A 154 -16.70 7.11 0.60
C GLN A 154 -17.91 7.90 1.14
N GLY A 155 -19.11 7.35 0.95
CA GLY A 155 -20.40 7.85 1.45
C GLY A 155 -21.35 6.73 1.85
#